data_AF-A0A2U9T2D3-F1
#
_entry.id   AF-A0A2U9T2D3-F1
#
_cell.length_a   1.000
_cell.length_b   1.000
_cell.length_c   1.000
_cell.angle_alpha   90.00
_cell.angle_beta   90.00
_cell.angle_gamma   90.00
#
_symmetry.space_group_name_H-M   'P 1'
#
loop_
_entity.id
_entity.type
_entity.pdbx_description
1 polymer ?
#
loop_
_entity_poly.entity_id
_entity_poly.type
_entity_poly.pdbx_seq_one_letter_code
_entity_poly.pdbx_strand_id
1 'polypeptide(L)'
;MTCSNSCNSSAAEKTGIPRDRLAAIARHEDLRGAGSPPVVLGTFYREQLDQQLWPSQATLAADFNVSKAIVTRSIQASLLPPEVIASFGGPCQVSYRTAEIATKLIREVGKDLVTRRALTVPANIAPSKVISILSTGVVQAGNSVELRLSLAANGRHLRIDAPHIDLVVPHLPLLQDLLNALLPSVLPRRR
;
A
#
# COMPACT_ATOMS: atom_id res chain seq x y z
N MET A 1 -60.16 29.05 13.42
CA MET A 1 -59.71 27.67 13.65
C MET A 1 -58.30 27.54 13.12
N THR A 2 -57.42 27.03 13.99
CA THR A 2 -55.98 26.69 13.84
C THR A 2 -55.75 25.72 12.65
N CYS A 3 -54.57 25.57 12.05
CA CYS A 3 -53.27 25.30 12.65
C CYS A 3 -52.09 25.70 11.76
N SER A 4 -51.08 26.27 12.39
CA SER A 4 -49.68 26.33 11.98
C SER A 4 -49.02 24.94 12.05
N ASN A 5 -48.09 24.66 11.13
CA ASN A 5 -47.00 23.68 11.28
C ASN A 5 -45.83 24.24 10.43
N SER A 6 -44.95 25.07 10.98
CA SER A 6 -43.79 24.75 11.82
C SER A 6 -42.75 23.88 11.10
N CYS A 7 -41.94 24.53 10.26
CA CYS A 7 -40.65 24.03 9.78
C CYS A 7 -39.59 24.31 10.86
N ASN A 8 -39.29 23.33 11.70
CA ASN A 8 -38.16 23.39 12.63
C ASN A 8 -37.31 22.10 12.50
N SER A 9 -36.48 22.03 11.47
CA SER A 9 -35.47 20.97 11.34
C SER A 9 -34.04 21.49 11.07
N SER A 10 -33.84 22.77 10.72
CA SER A 10 -32.53 23.24 10.25
C SER A 10 -31.54 23.72 11.32
N ALA A 11 -31.95 23.78 12.60
CA ALA A 11 -31.12 24.34 13.67
C ALA A 11 -30.29 23.26 14.41
N ALA A 12 -30.84 22.06 14.59
CA ALA A 12 -30.16 20.96 15.28
C ALA A 12 -29.01 20.35 14.44
N GLU A 13 -29.15 20.32 13.11
CA GLU A 13 -28.13 19.81 12.19
C GLU A 13 -26.87 20.68 12.14
N LYS A 14 -26.98 22.01 12.30
CA LYS A 14 -25.83 22.92 12.20
C LYS A 14 -24.94 22.94 13.44
N THR A 15 -25.46 22.55 14.61
CA THR A 15 -24.71 22.54 15.88
C THR A 15 -23.91 21.26 16.12
N GLY A 16 -24.21 20.17 15.40
CA GLY A 16 -23.50 18.88 15.54
C GLY A 16 -22.13 18.86 14.85
N ILE A 17 -22.06 19.37 13.61
CA ILE A 17 -20.85 19.34 12.77
C ILE A 17 -19.59 19.89 13.48
N PRO A 18 -19.65 21.04 14.20
CA PRO A 18 -18.49 21.53 14.93
C PRO A 18 -18.05 20.60 16.07
N ARG A 19 -19.00 19.97 16.79
CA ARG A 19 -18.71 19.06 17.89
C ARG A 19 -18.12 17.73 17.39
N ASP A 20 -18.68 17.19 16.31
CA ASP A 20 -18.22 15.95 15.71
C ASP A 20 -16.81 16.10 15.12
N ARG A 21 -16.50 17.25 14.51
CA ARG A 21 -15.13 17.59 14.09
C ARG A 21 -14.16 17.64 15.25
N LEU A 22 -14.52 18.30 16.36
CA LEU A 22 -13.65 18.36 17.56
C LEU A 22 -13.39 16.96 18.13
N ALA A 23 -14.40 16.09 18.18
CA ALA A 23 -14.24 14.71 18.62
C ALA A 23 -13.33 13.91 17.68
N ALA A 24 -13.47 14.08 16.36
CA ALA A 24 -12.61 13.45 15.37
C ALA A 24 -11.16 13.97 15.45
N ILE A 25 -10.93 15.26 15.72
CA ILE A 25 -9.59 15.81 15.94
C ILE A 25 -8.94 15.16 17.18
N ALA A 26 -9.64 15.09 18.31
CA ALA A 26 -9.11 14.45 19.51
C ALA A 26 -8.76 12.97 19.28
N ARG A 27 -9.66 12.23 18.60
CA ARG A 27 -9.41 10.83 18.24
C ARG A 27 -8.22 10.68 17.27
N HIS A 28 -8.02 11.62 16.37
CA HIS A 28 -6.86 11.63 15.48
C HIS A 28 -5.56 11.78 16.27
N GLU A 29 -5.52 12.69 17.23
CA GLU A 29 -4.37 12.89 18.11
C GLU A 29 -4.03 11.60 18.88
N ASP A 30 -5.04 10.91 19.42
CA ASP A 30 -4.86 9.60 20.09
C ASP A 30 -4.25 8.55 19.14
N LEU A 31 -4.79 8.43 17.92
CA LEU A 31 -4.29 7.48 16.91
C LEU A 31 -2.84 7.79 16.53
N ARG A 32 -2.49 9.08 16.40
CA ARG A 32 -1.14 9.52 16.09
C ARG A 32 -0.19 9.29 17.25
N GLY A 33 -0.60 9.58 18.48
CA GLY A 33 0.14 9.32 19.71
C GLY A 33 0.45 7.84 19.92
N ALA A 34 -0.48 6.96 19.53
CA ALA A 34 -0.30 5.51 19.55
C ALA A 34 0.58 4.97 18.41
N GLY A 35 1.07 5.81 17.50
CA GLY A 35 1.85 5.37 16.34
C GLY A 35 1.05 4.51 15.36
N SER A 36 -0.25 4.79 15.20
CA SER A 36 -1.16 3.94 14.41
C SER A 36 -0.67 3.70 12.98
N PRO A 37 -0.82 2.46 12.46
CA PRO A 37 -0.36 2.09 11.13
C PRO A 37 -1.20 2.79 10.04
N PRO A 38 -0.67 2.91 8.80
CA PRO A 38 -1.33 3.62 7.70
C PRO A 38 -2.72 3.07 7.35
N VAL A 39 -2.97 1.76 7.47
CA VAL A 39 -4.28 1.16 7.20
C VAL A 39 -5.34 1.66 8.18
N VAL A 40 -4.98 1.78 9.47
CA VAL A 40 -5.87 2.27 10.52
C VAL A 40 -6.15 3.76 10.33
N LEU A 41 -5.10 4.58 10.13
CA LEU A 41 -5.27 6.00 9.86
C LEU A 41 -6.09 6.26 8.59
N GLY A 42 -5.87 5.46 7.55
CA GLY A 42 -6.60 5.59 6.29
C GLY A 42 -8.09 5.29 6.43
N THR A 43 -8.41 4.23 7.18
CA THR A 43 -9.80 3.87 7.49
C THR A 43 -10.49 5.01 8.24
N PHE A 44 -9.82 5.52 9.28
CA PHE A 44 -10.31 6.67 10.04
C PHE A 44 -10.53 7.91 9.16
N TYR A 45 -9.58 8.27 8.30
CA TYR A 45 -9.73 9.42 7.40
C TYR A 45 -10.89 9.26 6.42
N ARG A 46 -11.09 8.05 5.88
CA ARG A 46 -12.22 7.75 4.98
C ARG A 46 -13.54 7.91 5.71
N GLU A 47 -13.67 7.37 6.91
CA GLU A 47 -14.90 7.51 7.70
C GLU A 47 -15.28 8.98 7.92
N GLN A 48 -14.31 9.85 8.18
CA GLN A 48 -14.58 11.28 8.39
C GLN A 48 -15.03 11.99 7.09
N LEU A 49 -14.48 11.56 5.95
CA LEU A 49 -14.87 12.09 4.63
C LEU A 49 -16.22 11.55 4.18
N ASP A 50 -16.50 10.26 4.44
CA ASP A 50 -17.77 9.60 4.10
C ASP A 50 -18.93 10.19 4.91
N GLN A 51 -18.67 10.60 6.16
CA GLN A 51 -19.60 11.37 7.00
C GLN A 51 -19.73 12.84 6.60
N GLN A 52 -18.99 13.29 5.57
CA GLN A 52 -18.94 14.67 5.11
C GLN A 52 -18.54 15.68 6.21
N LEU A 53 -17.85 15.21 7.25
CA LEU A 53 -17.33 16.11 8.29
C LEU A 53 -16.32 17.06 7.67
N TRP A 54 -15.54 16.65 6.67
CA TRP A 54 -14.73 17.54 5.85
C TRP A 54 -15.09 17.42 4.37
N PRO A 55 -15.08 18.54 3.61
CA PRO A 55 -15.42 18.51 2.18
C PRO A 55 -14.30 17.90 1.31
N SER A 56 -13.08 17.81 1.82
CA SER A 56 -11.93 17.30 1.06
C SER A 56 -10.82 16.76 1.96
N GLN A 57 -9.95 15.93 1.38
CA GLN A 57 -8.70 15.51 2.04
C GLN A 57 -7.79 16.69 2.41
N ALA A 58 -7.83 17.79 1.65
CA ALA A 58 -6.97 18.95 1.92
C ALA A 58 -7.40 19.69 3.18
N THR A 59 -8.71 19.93 3.33
CA THR A 59 -9.29 20.56 4.53
C THR A 59 -9.15 19.65 5.76
N LEU A 60 -9.35 18.34 5.59
CA LEU A 60 -9.14 17.37 6.67
C LEU A 60 -7.68 17.36 7.13
N ALA A 61 -6.73 17.35 6.19
CA ALA A 61 -5.30 17.35 6.50
C ALA A 61 -4.88 18.60 7.27
N ALA A 62 -5.41 19.77 6.90
CA ALA A 62 -5.15 21.03 7.58
C ALA A 62 -5.63 21.00 9.05
N ASP A 63 -6.87 20.58 9.28
CA ASP A 63 -7.44 20.53 10.64
C ASP A 63 -6.78 19.45 11.51
N PHE A 64 -6.34 18.34 10.90
CA PHE A 64 -5.58 17.28 11.58
C PHE A 64 -4.07 17.57 11.68
N ASN A 65 -3.62 18.74 11.25
CA ASN A 65 -2.22 19.17 11.28
C ASN A 65 -1.24 18.13 10.68
N VAL A 66 -1.61 17.55 9.55
CA VAL A 66 -0.79 16.59 8.79
C VAL A 66 -0.70 17.01 7.33
N SER A 67 0.29 16.50 6.61
CA SER A 67 0.34 16.75 5.17
C SER A 67 -0.77 16.00 4.44
N LYS A 68 -1.31 16.62 3.37
CA LYS A 68 -2.24 15.95 2.45
C LYS A 68 -1.68 14.63 1.92
N ALA A 69 -0.38 14.57 1.69
CA ALA A 69 0.30 13.35 1.22
C ALA A 69 0.26 12.20 2.25
N ILE A 70 0.23 12.48 3.56
CA ILE A 70 0.00 11.46 4.59
C ILE A 70 -1.44 10.95 4.47
N VAL A 71 -2.42 11.85 4.46
CA VAL A 71 -3.85 11.49 4.32
C VAL A 71 -4.08 10.63 3.09
N THR A 72 -3.61 11.06 1.91
CA THR A 72 -3.77 10.31 0.67
C THR A 72 -3.12 8.93 0.75
N ARG A 73 -1.87 8.82 1.23
CA ARG A 73 -1.18 7.51 1.30
C ARG A 73 -1.82 6.57 2.33
N SER A 74 -2.29 7.08 3.47
CA SER A 74 -3.01 6.27 4.45
C SER A 74 -4.33 5.77 3.86
N ILE A 75 -5.11 6.63 3.20
CA ILE A 75 -6.33 6.24 2.51
C ILE A 75 -6.04 5.14 1.48
N GLN A 76 -5.02 5.30 0.64
CA GLN A 76 -4.64 4.27 -0.33
C GLN A 76 -4.26 2.95 0.34
N ALA A 77 -3.53 2.98 1.46
CA ALA A 77 -3.20 1.77 2.22
C ALA A 77 -4.47 1.08 2.77
N SER A 78 -5.47 1.84 3.22
CA SER A 78 -6.75 1.29 3.70
C SER A 78 -7.64 0.69 2.61
N LEU A 79 -7.34 0.96 1.33
CA LEU A 79 -8.09 0.43 0.18
C LEU A 79 -7.50 -0.88 -0.36
N LEU A 80 -6.41 -1.38 0.23
CA LEU A 80 -5.88 -2.69 -0.12
C LEU A 80 -6.93 -3.78 0.15
N PRO A 81 -6.98 -4.84 -0.68
CA PRO A 81 -7.84 -5.99 -0.41
C PRO A 81 -7.59 -6.57 1.00
N PRO A 82 -8.64 -6.99 1.73
CA PRO A 82 -8.49 -7.58 3.05
C PRO A 82 -7.53 -8.76 3.09
N GLU A 83 -7.51 -9.59 2.05
CA GLU A 83 -6.61 -10.74 1.88
C GLU A 83 -5.16 -10.29 1.80
N VAL A 84 -4.89 -9.20 1.09
CA VAL A 84 -3.55 -8.61 1.00
C VAL A 84 -3.12 -8.07 2.36
N ILE A 85 -3.99 -7.37 3.08
CA ILE A 85 -3.70 -6.90 4.45
C ILE A 85 -3.44 -8.09 5.38
N ALA A 86 -4.25 -9.14 5.32
CA ALA A 86 -4.10 -10.36 6.10
C ALA A 86 -2.78 -11.07 5.80
N SER A 87 -2.34 -11.10 4.54
CA SER A 87 -1.07 -11.72 4.12
C SER A 87 0.17 -11.07 4.75
N PHE A 88 0.09 -9.78 5.14
CA PHE A 88 1.14 -9.10 5.89
C PHE A 88 1.07 -9.35 7.40
N GLY A 89 0.07 -10.07 7.91
CA GLY A 89 -0.17 -10.23 9.34
C GLY A 89 -1.19 -9.25 9.92
N GLY A 90 -2.02 -8.63 9.07
CA GLY A 90 -3.09 -7.73 9.47
C GLY A 90 -2.74 -6.24 9.40
N PRO A 91 -3.68 -5.35 9.74
CA PRO A 91 -3.56 -3.91 9.52
C PRO A 91 -2.39 -3.27 10.28
N CYS A 92 -2.00 -3.84 11.43
CA CYS A 92 -0.88 -3.37 12.25
C CYS A 92 0.51 -3.67 11.65
N GLN A 93 0.59 -4.61 10.70
CA GLN A 93 1.85 -5.01 10.08
C GLN A 93 2.09 -4.36 8.71
N VAL A 94 1.13 -3.57 8.22
CA VAL A 94 1.24 -2.88 6.93
C VAL A 94 1.93 -1.53 7.12
N SER A 95 3.13 -1.38 6.59
CA SER A 95 3.85 -0.11 6.50
C SER A 95 3.44 0.70 5.26
N TYR A 96 3.79 1.99 5.20
CA TYR A 96 3.59 2.80 3.98
C TYR A 96 4.31 2.19 2.78
N ARG A 97 5.52 1.66 2.97
CA ARG A 97 6.33 1.06 1.91
C ARG A 97 5.66 -0.19 1.34
N THR A 98 5.22 -1.10 2.21
CA THR A 98 4.57 -2.35 1.78
C THR A 98 3.22 -2.08 1.13
N ALA A 99 2.46 -1.10 1.64
CA ALA A 99 1.23 -0.66 1.00
C ALA A 99 1.46 -0.09 -0.40
N GLU A 100 2.47 0.78 -0.58
CA GLU A 100 2.79 1.36 -1.88
C GLU A 100 3.19 0.27 -2.90
N ILE A 101 4.00 -0.70 -2.48
CA ILE A 101 4.40 -1.83 -3.33
C ILE A 101 3.17 -2.68 -3.70
N ALA A 102 2.31 -3.01 -2.75
CA ALA A 102 1.10 -3.78 -3.00
C ALA A 102 0.14 -3.05 -3.95
N THR A 103 -0.04 -1.73 -3.79
CA THR A 103 -0.86 -0.92 -4.69
C THR A 103 -0.29 -0.88 -6.11
N LYS A 104 1.04 -0.74 -6.26
CA LYS A 104 1.70 -0.82 -7.58
C LYS A 104 1.47 -2.17 -8.23
N LEU A 105 1.65 -3.25 -7.48
CA LEU A 105 1.44 -4.60 -7.98
C LEU A 105 -0.01 -4.85 -8.41
N ILE A 106 -0.99 -4.38 -7.64
CA ILE A 106 -2.42 -4.45 -8.01
C ILE A 106 -2.69 -3.71 -9.32
N ARG A 107 -2.05 -2.56 -9.54
CA ARG A 107 -2.17 -1.78 -10.78
C ARG A 107 -1.55 -2.50 -11.98
N GLU A 108 -0.42 -3.17 -11.78
CA GLU A 108 0.34 -3.82 -12.85
C GLU A 108 -0.22 -5.20 -13.25
N VAL A 109 -0.61 -6.00 -12.26
CA VAL A 109 -0.95 -7.42 -12.43
C VAL A 109 -2.44 -7.69 -12.24
N GLY A 110 -3.18 -6.73 -11.70
CA GLY A 110 -4.62 -6.81 -11.47
C GLY A 110 -4.99 -7.24 -10.05
N LYS A 111 -6.04 -6.60 -9.51
CA LYS A 111 -6.52 -6.81 -8.14
C LYS A 111 -6.87 -8.27 -7.85
N ASP A 112 -7.58 -8.93 -8.75
CA ASP A 112 -8.09 -10.29 -8.52
C ASP A 112 -6.96 -11.33 -8.43
N LEU A 113 -5.94 -11.18 -9.28
CA LEU A 113 -4.77 -12.07 -9.27
C LEU A 113 -3.95 -11.88 -7.99
N VAL A 114 -3.70 -10.63 -7.59
CA VAL A 114 -2.98 -10.33 -6.34
C VAL A 114 -3.75 -10.84 -5.13
N THR A 115 -5.08 -10.65 -5.10
CA THR A 115 -5.95 -11.15 -4.03
C THR A 115 -5.91 -12.67 -3.92
N ARG A 116 -6.00 -13.39 -5.05
CA ARG A 116 -5.86 -14.85 -5.09
C ARG A 116 -4.52 -15.33 -4.56
N ARG A 117 -3.43 -14.65 -4.92
CA ARG A 117 -2.07 -14.98 -4.44
C ARG A 117 -1.87 -14.65 -2.96
N ALA A 118 -2.55 -13.62 -2.44
CA ALA A 118 -2.50 -13.30 -1.02
C ALA A 118 -3.02 -14.47 -0.15
N LEU A 119 -4.02 -15.21 -0.64
CA LEU A 119 -4.56 -16.39 0.04
C LEU A 119 -3.57 -17.56 0.12
N THR A 120 -2.53 -17.58 -0.70
CA THR A 120 -1.50 -18.64 -0.66
C THR A 120 -0.34 -18.30 0.27
N VAL A 121 -0.31 -17.11 0.87
CA VAL A 121 0.79 -16.64 1.71
C VAL A 121 0.77 -17.37 3.06
N PRO A 122 1.87 -18.07 3.44
CA PRO A 122 1.99 -18.66 4.77
C PRO A 122 1.97 -17.59 5.87
N ALA A 123 1.42 -17.95 7.03
CA ALA A 123 1.43 -17.07 8.20
C ALA A 123 2.87 -16.78 8.69
N ASN A 124 3.05 -15.61 9.33
CA ASN A 124 4.27 -15.21 10.03
C ASN A 124 5.55 -15.18 9.18
N ILE A 125 5.44 -14.85 7.89
CA ILE A 125 6.61 -14.65 7.02
C ILE A 125 6.99 -13.17 6.90
N ALA A 126 8.24 -12.90 6.55
CA ALA A 126 8.73 -11.54 6.35
C ALA A 126 7.96 -10.82 5.21
N PRO A 127 7.69 -9.50 5.33
CA PRO A 127 6.97 -8.74 4.30
C PRO A 127 7.58 -8.81 2.90
N SER A 128 8.89 -8.99 2.78
CA SER A 128 9.57 -9.20 1.49
C SER A 128 9.14 -10.50 0.81
N LYS A 129 8.94 -11.58 1.58
CA LYS A 129 8.43 -12.86 1.06
C LYS A 129 6.95 -12.74 0.68
N VAL A 130 6.15 -12.01 1.47
CA VAL A 130 4.76 -11.70 1.11
C VAL A 130 4.73 -11.03 -0.26
N ILE A 131 5.50 -9.95 -0.45
CA ILE A 131 5.59 -9.24 -1.74
C ILE A 131 6.00 -10.18 -2.87
N SER A 132 7.01 -11.04 -2.66
CA SER A 132 7.43 -12.02 -3.67
C SER A 132 6.30 -12.96 -4.08
N ILE A 133 5.54 -13.49 -3.12
CA ILE A 133 4.40 -14.39 -3.38
C ILE A 133 3.27 -13.64 -4.08
N LEU A 134 2.96 -12.41 -3.67
CA LEU A 134 1.96 -11.58 -4.37
C LEU A 134 2.36 -11.34 -5.83
N SER A 135 3.65 -11.10 -6.08
CA SER A 135 4.18 -10.82 -7.42
C SER A 135 4.25 -12.04 -8.33
N THR A 136 4.56 -13.22 -7.79
CA THR A 136 4.85 -14.43 -8.58
C THR A 136 3.78 -15.51 -8.48
N GLY A 137 3.03 -15.55 -7.37
CA GLY A 137 2.13 -16.64 -7.02
C GLY A 137 2.85 -17.90 -6.54
N VAL A 138 4.18 -17.86 -6.39
CA VAL A 138 4.98 -19.03 -5.99
C VAL A 138 5.30 -18.95 -4.52
N VAL A 139 4.77 -19.91 -3.74
CA VAL A 139 5.13 -20.11 -2.34
C VAL A 139 6.47 -20.83 -2.28
N GLN A 140 7.57 -20.08 -2.42
CA GLN A 140 8.91 -20.67 -2.25
C GLN A 140 9.14 -20.97 -0.77
N ALA A 141 9.18 -22.26 -0.42
CA ALA A 141 9.40 -22.75 0.94
C ALA A 141 10.82 -22.50 1.47
N GLY A 142 11.76 -22.04 0.64
CA GLY A 142 13.13 -21.81 1.05
C GLY A 142 13.90 -20.96 0.04
N ASN A 143 14.75 -20.10 0.59
CA ASN A 143 15.87 -19.41 -0.07
C ASN A 143 15.51 -18.54 -1.28
N SER A 144 15.17 -17.28 -1.01
CA SER A 144 15.34 -16.22 -2.01
C SER A 144 16.78 -16.25 -2.50
N VAL A 145 16.99 -16.58 -3.77
CA VAL A 145 18.30 -16.43 -4.41
C VAL A 145 18.52 -14.92 -4.59
N GLU A 146 19.20 -14.30 -3.64
CA GLU A 146 19.63 -12.91 -3.76
C GLU A 146 20.68 -12.84 -4.89
N LEU A 147 20.29 -12.26 -6.02
CA LEU A 147 21.20 -12.02 -7.14
C LEU A 147 21.85 -10.65 -6.97
N ARG A 148 23.18 -10.61 -6.99
CA ARG A 148 23.95 -9.36 -7.08
C ARG A 148 24.45 -9.17 -8.50
N LEU A 149 24.18 -8.00 -9.07
CA LEU A 149 24.75 -7.60 -10.36
C LEU A 149 25.92 -6.65 -10.13
N SER A 150 27.07 -6.97 -10.70
CA SER A 150 28.29 -6.15 -10.62
C SER A 150 28.96 -6.09 -11.99
N LEU A 151 29.88 -5.14 -12.18
CA LEU A 151 30.72 -5.10 -13.37
C LEU A 151 31.93 -6.00 -13.15
N ALA A 152 32.25 -6.87 -14.11
CA ALA A 152 33.46 -7.68 -14.06
C ALA A 152 34.70 -6.77 -14.04
N ALA A 153 35.81 -7.27 -13.48
CA ALA A 153 37.05 -6.50 -13.31
C ALA A 153 37.58 -5.86 -14.60
N ASN A 154 37.26 -6.44 -15.76
CA ASN A 154 37.64 -5.91 -17.07
C ASN A 154 36.72 -4.80 -17.60
N GLY A 155 35.66 -4.45 -16.88
CA GLY A 155 34.70 -3.40 -17.26
C GLY A 155 33.78 -3.75 -18.44
N ARG A 156 33.88 -4.97 -18.99
CA ARG A 156 33.23 -5.34 -20.26
C ARG A 156 32.05 -6.29 -20.11
N HIS A 157 31.87 -6.89 -18.94
CA HIS A 157 30.85 -7.92 -18.72
C HIS A 157 30.10 -7.63 -17.43
N LEU A 158 28.79 -7.88 -17.45
CA LEU A 158 27.97 -7.89 -16.25
C LEU A 158 28.17 -9.24 -15.57
N ARG A 159 28.52 -9.22 -14.28
CA ARG A 159 28.66 -10.40 -13.43
C ARG A 159 27.39 -10.53 -12.59
N ILE A 160 26.82 -11.72 -12.58
CA ILE A 160 25.68 -12.08 -11.73
C ILE A 160 26.21 -13.05 -10.67
N ASP A 161 26.19 -12.61 -9.42
CA ASP A 161 26.58 -13.42 -8.26
C ASP A 161 25.33 -13.90 -7.54
N ALA A 162 25.32 -15.19 -7.20
CA ALA A 162 24.25 -15.83 -6.46
C ALA A 162 24.87 -16.79 -5.42
N PRO A 163 24.39 -16.81 -4.16
CA PRO A 163 24.83 -17.79 -3.17
C PRO A 163 24.63 -19.25 -3.58
N HIS A 164 23.69 -19.50 -4.51
CA HIS A 164 23.37 -20.81 -5.07
C HIS A 164 23.29 -20.72 -6.59
N ILE A 165 24.41 -20.35 -7.24
CA ILE A 165 24.45 -20.14 -8.69
C ILE A 165 24.03 -21.38 -9.48
N ASP A 166 24.23 -22.57 -8.93
CA ASP A 166 23.84 -23.84 -9.53
C ASP A 166 22.32 -23.96 -9.78
N LEU A 167 21.50 -23.25 -8.98
CA LEU A 167 20.06 -23.17 -9.18
C LEU A 167 19.67 -22.20 -10.30
N VAL A 168 20.58 -21.29 -10.68
CA VAL A 168 20.36 -20.24 -11.68
C VAL A 168 20.82 -20.71 -13.06
N VAL A 169 21.91 -21.47 -13.12
CA VAL A 169 22.55 -21.96 -14.36
C VAL A 169 21.55 -22.62 -15.33
N PRO A 170 20.64 -23.53 -14.90
CA PRO A 170 19.70 -24.17 -15.82
C PRO A 170 18.71 -23.19 -16.48
N HIS A 171 18.50 -22.01 -15.88
CA HIS A 171 17.53 -21.01 -16.31
C HIS A 171 18.17 -19.80 -17.03
N LEU A 172 19.47 -19.86 -17.33
CA LEU A 172 20.17 -18.78 -18.04
C LEU A 172 19.50 -18.35 -19.36
N PRO A 173 18.95 -19.25 -20.20
CA PRO A 173 18.28 -18.83 -21.42
C PRO A 173 17.06 -17.92 -21.15
N LEU A 174 16.24 -18.27 -20.16
CA LEU A 174 15.07 -17.48 -19.77
C LEU A 174 15.47 -16.12 -19.18
N LEU A 175 16.51 -16.10 -18.33
CA LEU A 175 17.06 -14.86 -17.78
C LEU A 175 17.60 -13.94 -18.88
N GLN A 176 18.24 -14.51 -19.90
CA GLN A 176 18.71 -13.77 -21.07
C GLN A 176 17.52 -13.14 -21.84
N ASP A 177 16.46 -13.90 -22.09
CA ASP A 177 15.28 -13.39 -22.79
C ASP A 177 14.60 -12.24 -22.03
N LEU A 178 14.46 -12.39 -20.70
CA LEU A 178 13.92 -11.35 -19.84
C LEU A 178 14.79 -10.08 -19.85
N LEU A 179 16.11 -10.23 -19.75
CA LEU A 179 17.03 -9.09 -19.82
C LEU A 179 16.94 -8.40 -21.18
N ASN A 180 16.91 -9.14 -22.28
CA ASN A 180 16.79 -8.58 -23.62
C ASN A 180 15.47 -7.83 -23.84
N ALA A 181 14.38 -8.31 -23.24
CA ALA A 181 13.08 -7.63 -23.29
C ALA A 181 13.08 -6.32 -22.48
N LEU A 182 13.73 -6.32 -21.32
CA LEU A 182 13.69 -5.19 -20.38
C LEU A 182 14.75 -4.13 -20.65
N LEU A 183 15.96 -4.50 -21.06
CA LEU A 183 17.09 -3.57 -21.25
C LEU A 183 16.78 -2.38 -22.16
N PRO A 184 16.07 -2.52 -23.30
CA PRO A 184 15.70 -1.40 -24.16
C PRO A 184 14.82 -0.34 -23.47
N SER A 185 14.08 -0.73 -22.41
CA SER A 185 13.22 0.17 -21.65
C SER A 185 13.94 0.89 -20.51
N VAL A 186 15.05 0.32 -20.03
CA VAL A 186 15.81 0.82 -18.87
C VAL A 186 17.03 1.63 -19.33
N LEU A 187 17.62 1.29 -20.47
CA LEU A 187 18.75 2.03 -21.03
C LEU A 187 18.25 3.21 -21.87
N PRO A 188 18.79 4.42 -21.65
CA PRO A 188 18.45 5.57 -22.49
C PRO A 188 18.83 5.28 -23.94
N ARG A 189 17.89 5.51 -24.87
CA ARG A 189 18.19 5.44 -26.31
C ARG A 189 19.30 6.45 -26.61
N ARG A 190 20.47 5.95 -27.02
CA ARG A 190 21.49 6.82 -27.61
C ARG A 190 20.88 7.43 -28.88
N ARG A 191 20.72 8.76 -28.89
CA ARG A 191 20.53 9.53 -30.12
C ARG A 191 21.86 9.65 -30.85
#